data_AF-A0A2B4S582-F1
#
_entry.id   AF-A0A2B4S582-F1
#
_cell.length_a   1.000
_cell.length_b   1.000
_cell.length_c   1.000
_cell.angle_alpha   90.00
_cell.angle_beta   90.00
_cell.angle_gamma   90.00
#
_symmetry.space_group_name_H-M   'P 1'
#
loop_
_entity.id
_entity.type
_entity.pdbx_description
1 polymer ?
#
loop_
_entity_poly.entity_id
_entity_poly.type
_entity_poly.pdbx_seq_one_letter_code
_entity_poly.pdbx_strand_id
1 'polypeptide(L)'
;MILSDDQKRWVVFGNALNKVVVAHIQPFVEQEIQKEYGNLQTSHNIHTQSYGVRLQKRKVTLRYENINRNDTLPRKHGGKYDYPTFNYKVTSYIDFAKLYVENYMAKFNAFDEHCDASALLALLGKVPVFPGAVQTAAGNQSFDEMKQLVKELGLSVADEDTLLKELEDWERKGAIRCMSAIIEPDLAKAVQQGLIALKNDVDNLAFEEEEGRKQLKTVLQNAVGDLKELNKRVSKVEQKQDSLCAKVTSAQHQIDKLKTHFEGHQTSTKPHIYPDNESYLDSG
;
A
#
# COMPACT_ATOMS: atom_id res chain seq x y z
N MET A 1 -0.14 4.98 -13.56
CA MET A 1 0.78 6.08 -13.93
C MET A 1 1.51 6.50 -12.66
N ILE A 2 2.84 6.40 -12.61
CA ILE A 2 3.62 6.83 -11.44
C ILE A 2 3.90 8.33 -11.64
N LEU A 3 3.32 9.18 -10.78
CA LEU A 3 3.59 10.62 -10.77
C LEU A 3 5.00 10.86 -10.21
N SER A 4 5.72 11.84 -10.76
CA SER A 4 6.96 12.33 -10.14
C SER A 4 6.63 13.04 -8.82
N ASP A 5 7.63 13.22 -7.95
CA ASP A 5 7.41 13.88 -6.66
C ASP A 5 6.98 15.35 -6.83
N ASP A 6 7.45 16.03 -7.87
CA ASP A 6 6.97 17.36 -8.23
C ASP A 6 5.51 17.35 -8.67
N GLN A 7 5.10 16.38 -9.51
CA GLN A 7 3.71 16.24 -9.92
C GLN A 7 2.80 15.91 -8.73
N LYS A 8 3.26 15.07 -7.79
CA LYS A 8 2.53 14.80 -6.54
C LYS A 8 2.37 16.09 -5.72
N ARG A 9 3.43 16.90 -5.58
CA ARG A 9 3.36 18.19 -4.89
C ARG A 9 2.33 19.13 -5.52
N TRP A 10 2.31 19.23 -6.86
CA TRP A 10 1.32 20.04 -7.57
C TRP A 10 -0.12 19.56 -7.37
N VAL A 11 -0.36 18.25 -7.39
CA VAL A 11 -1.69 17.67 -7.14
C VAL A 11 -2.16 17.96 -5.71
N VAL A 12 -1.26 17.85 -4.73
CA VAL A 12 -1.54 18.16 -3.32
C VAL A 12 -1.83 19.64 -3.13
N PHE A 13 -0.99 20.51 -3.70
CA PHE A 13 -1.16 21.96 -3.67
C PHE A 13 -2.50 22.36 -4.29
N GLY A 14 -2.82 21.88 -5.49
CA GLY A 14 -4.07 22.20 -6.17
C GLY A 14 -5.31 21.71 -5.40
N ASN A 15 -5.25 20.53 -4.78
CA ASN A 15 -6.35 20.03 -3.94
C ASN A 15 -6.51 20.85 -2.65
N ALA A 16 -5.41 21.18 -1.96
CA ALA A 16 -5.44 21.99 -0.76
C ALA A 16 -6.01 23.39 -1.07
N LEU A 17 -5.52 24.02 -2.15
CA LEU A 17 -6.04 25.29 -2.64
C LEU A 17 -7.54 25.21 -2.91
N ASN A 18 -8.01 24.20 -3.64
CA ASN A 18 -9.43 24.11 -4.02
C ASN A 18 -10.34 23.76 -2.85
N LYS A 19 -9.93 22.85 -1.96
CA LYS A 19 -10.79 22.34 -0.88
C LYS A 19 -10.76 23.19 0.39
N VAL A 20 -9.63 23.81 0.68
CA VAL A 20 -9.41 24.53 1.95
C VAL A 20 -9.53 26.02 1.71
N VAL A 21 -8.68 26.54 0.83
CA VAL A 21 -8.46 27.98 0.62
C VAL A 21 -9.63 28.58 -0.16
N VAL A 22 -9.99 28.02 -1.32
CA VAL A 22 -11.08 28.52 -2.17
C VAL A 22 -12.43 28.50 -1.46
N ALA A 23 -12.77 27.40 -0.78
CA ALA A 23 -14.05 27.25 -0.09
C ALA A 23 -14.30 28.35 0.96
N HIS A 24 -13.26 28.79 1.67
CA HIS A 24 -13.38 29.81 2.71
C HIS A 24 -13.25 31.24 2.18
N ILE A 25 -12.49 31.43 1.09
CA ILE A 25 -12.18 32.77 0.56
C ILE A 25 -13.21 33.22 -0.46
N GLN A 26 -13.91 32.29 -1.10
CA GLN A 26 -14.94 32.58 -2.09
C GLN A 26 -16.02 33.57 -1.59
N PRO A 27 -16.64 33.40 -0.40
CA PRO A 27 -17.62 34.37 0.09
C PRO A 27 -17.04 35.77 0.30
N PHE A 28 -15.79 35.83 0.78
CA PHE A 28 -15.07 37.09 1.00
C PHE A 28 -14.78 37.82 -0.31
N VAL A 29 -14.28 37.08 -1.31
CA VAL A 29 -14.02 37.62 -2.66
C VAL A 29 -15.30 38.13 -3.30
N GLU A 30 -16.38 37.36 -3.21
CA GLU A 30 -17.68 37.77 -3.73
C GLU A 30 -18.15 39.08 -3.09
N GLN A 31 -18.05 39.20 -1.77
CA GLN A 31 -18.45 40.40 -1.03
C GLN A 31 -17.65 41.64 -1.46
N GLU A 32 -16.32 41.54 -1.53
CA GLU A 32 -15.47 42.69 -1.91
C GLU A 32 -15.66 43.07 -3.40
N ILE A 33 -15.91 42.10 -4.28
CA ILE A 33 -16.25 42.35 -5.68
C ILE A 33 -17.60 43.06 -5.80
N GLN A 34 -18.62 42.62 -5.07
CA GLN A 34 -19.93 43.26 -5.05
C GLN A 34 -19.84 44.71 -4.58
N LYS A 35 -19.05 44.97 -3.53
CA LYS A 35 -18.82 46.31 -2.99
C LYS A 35 -18.10 47.22 -3.98
N GLU A 36 -17.01 46.77 -4.60
CA GLU A 36 -16.29 47.56 -5.62
C GLU A 36 -17.18 47.80 -6.85
N TYR A 37 -17.97 46.80 -7.27
CA TYR A 37 -18.93 46.98 -8.35
C TYR A 37 -19.97 48.06 -8.02
N GLY A 38 -20.55 48.05 -6.81
CA GLY A 38 -21.49 49.10 -6.36
C GLY A 38 -20.86 50.50 -6.34
N ASN A 39 -19.60 50.61 -5.91
CA ASN A 39 -18.85 51.86 -5.96
C ASN A 39 -18.66 52.35 -7.41
N LEU A 40 -18.37 51.44 -8.35
CA LEU A 40 -18.19 51.78 -9.77
C LEU A 40 -19.50 52.07 -10.50
N GLN A 41 -20.62 51.51 -10.04
CA GLN A 41 -21.94 51.89 -10.54
C GLN A 41 -22.22 53.36 -10.25
N THR A 42 -21.94 53.82 -9.02
CA THR A 42 -22.21 55.21 -8.61
C THR A 42 -21.19 56.21 -9.14
N SER A 43 -19.90 55.86 -9.13
CA SER A 43 -18.83 56.80 -9.52
C SER A 43 -18.54 56.84 -11.02
N HIS A 44 -18.71 55.73 -11.75
CA HIS A 44 -18.28 55.59 -13.16
C HIS A 44 -19.39 55.08 -14.09
N ASN A 45 -20.63 54.97 -13.59
CA ASN A 45 -21.80 54.48 -14.33
C ASN A 45 -21.51 53.19 -15.12
N ILE A 46 -20.80 52.25 -14.49
CA ILE A 46 -20.27 51.05 -15.17
C ILE A 46 -21.36 50.20 -15.87
N HIS A 47 -22.58 50.26 -15.34
CA HIS A 47 -23.76 49.56 -15.85
C HIS A 47 -24.33 50.17 -17.14
N THR A 48 -23.97 51.40 -17.50
CA THR A 48 -24.41 52.09 -18.74
C THR A 48 -23.25 52.45 -19.67
N GLN A 49 -22.07 51.87 -19.50
CA GLN A 49 -20.90 52.23 -20.29
C GLN A 49 -21.06 51.87 -21.78
N SER A 50 -20.45 52.71 -22.61
CA SER A 50 -20.29 52.53 -24.06
C SER A 50 -18.82 52.56 -24.44
N TYR A 51 -18.48 52.23 -25.69
CA TYR A 51 -17.10 52.12 -26.16
C TYR A 51 -16.21 53.33 -25.76
N GLY A 52 -16.72 54.55 -25.88
CA GLY A 52 -15.97 55.78 -25.60
C GLY A 52 -15.79 56.11 -24.11
N VAL A 53 -16.69 55.62 -23.24
CA VAL A 53 -16.74 55.95 -21.80
C VAL A 53 -16.46 54.74 -20.90
N ARG A 54 -16.04 53.62 -21.49
CA ARG A 54 -15.69 52.40 -20.75
C ARG A 54 -14.58 52.68 -19.73
N LEU A 55 -14.54 51.88 -18.67
CA LEU A 55 -13.38 51.88 -17.78
C LEU A 55 -12.11 51.59 -18.60
N GLN A 56 -11.24 52.60 -18.63
CA GLN A 56 -9.91 52.50 -19.19
C GLN A 56 -9.04 51.64 -18.28
N LYS A 57 -7.95 51.11 -18.84
CA LYS A 57 -7.01 50.23 -18.14
C LYS A 57 -6.71 50.78 -16.74
N ARG A 58 -7.10 50.03 -15.72
CA ARG A 58 -6.46 50.13 -14.40
C ARG A 58 -5.11 49.41 -14.52
N LYS A 59 -4.41 49.16 -13.42
CA LYS A 59 -3.10 48.44 -13.44
C LYS A 59 -3.11 47.13 -14.26
N VAL A 60 -4.29 46.58 -14.57
CA VAL A 60 -4.54 45.40 -15.39
C VAL A 60 -5.40 45.74 -16.62
N THR A 61 -5.17 45.01 -17.72
CA THR A 61 -6.01 45.11 -18.93
C THR A 61 -7.36 44.45 -18.70
N LEU A 62 -8.44 45.23 -18.85
CA LEU A 62 -9.81 44.76 -18.71
C LEU A 62 -10.30 44.07 -20.00
N ARG A 63 -10.86 42.87 -19.86
CA ARG A 63 -11.27 42.00 -20.97
C ARG A 63 -12.78 42.06 -21.19
N TYR A 64 -13.21 43.07 -21.94
CA TYR A 64 -14.63 43.23 -22.30
C TYR A 64 -15.14 42.15 -23.27
N GLU A 65 -14.25 41.40 -23.92
CA GLU A 65 -14.62 40.23 -24.70
C GLU A 65 -15.30 39.14 -23.86
N ASN A 66 -15.07 39.10 -22.55
CA ASN A 66 -15.58 38.06 -21.64
C ASN A 66 -17.04 38.25 -21.21
N ILE A 67 -17.64 39.41 -21.49
CA ILE A 67 -18.98 39.78 -21.03
C ILE A 67 -19.94 39.90 -22.20
N ASN A 68 -21.25 39.83 -21.93
CA ASN A 68 -22.32 40.10 -22.91
C ASN A 68 -22.22 39.30 -24.22
N ARG A 69 -21.55 38.13 -24.21
CA ARG A 69 -21.27 37.31 -25.40
C ARG A 69 -20.49 38.06 -26.49
N ASN A 70 -19.69 39.05 -26.10
CA ASN A 70 -18.84 39.80 -27.04
C ASN A 70 -17.83 38.89 -27.76
N ASP A 71 -17.45 37.78 -27.16
CA ASP A 71 -16.60 36.73 -27.74
C ASP A 71 -17.21 36.04 -28.97
N THR A 72 -18.54 36.00 -29.06
CA THR A 72 -19.29 35.39 -30.18
C THR A 72 -19.48 36.32 -31.38
N LEU A 73 -19.11 37.60 -31.23
CA LEU A 73 -19.29 38.58 -32.30
C LEU A 73 -18.37 38.27 -33.50
N PRO A 74 -18.81 38.60 -34.73
CA PRO A 74 -18.00 38.43 -35.93
C PRO A 74 -16.64 39.12 -35.78
N ARG A 75 -15.58 38.36 -36.06
CA ARG A 75 -14.21 38.88 -36.05
C ARG A 75 -13.93 39.61 -37.36
N LYS A 76 -13.11 40.65 -37.31
CA LYS A 76 -12.55 41.30 -38.49
C LYS A 76 -11.64 40.33 -39.24
N HIS A 77 -11.34 40.67 -40.51
CA HIS A 77 -10.27 40.01 -41.26
C HIS A 77 -8.99 39.94 -40.42
N GLY A 78 -8.42 38.73 -40.31
CA GLY A 78 -7.28 38.45 -39.43
C GLY A 78 -7.64 38.03 -38.00
N GLY A 79 -8.90 37.73 -37.71
CA GLY A 79 -9.32 37.12 -36.44
C GLY A 79 -9.35 38.06 -35.24
N LYS A 80 -9.25 39.37 -35.48
CA LYS A 80 -9.29 40.41 -34.44
C LYS A 80 -10.72 40.77 -34.06
N TYR A 81 -10.93 41.10 -32.79
CA TYR A 81 -12.21 41.61 -32.31
C TYR A 81 -12.52 43.00 -32.88
N ASP A 82 -13.80 43.22 -33.19
CA ASP A 82 -14.32 44.54 -33.51
C ASP A 82 -14.77 45.27 -32.25
N TYR A 83 -13.81 45.78 -31.47
CA TYR A 83 -14.10 46.40 -30.17
C TYR A 83 -15.22 47.46 -30.20
N PRO A 84 -15.34 48.35 -31.20
CA PRO A 84 -16.47 49.28 -31.28
C PRO A 84 -17.87 48.66 -31.25
N THR A 85 -18.04 47.40 -31.66
CA THR A 85 -19.36 46.72 -31.68
C THR A 85 -19.70 46.00 -30.38
N PHE A 86 -18.76 45.95 -29.44
CA PHE A 86 -18.97 45.27 -28.16
C PHE A 86 -20.03 45.97 -27.31
N ASN A 87 -20.77 45.17 -26.56
CA ASN A 87 -21.59 45.68 -25.47
C ASN A 87 -20.74 45.84 -24.21
N TYR A 88 -20.47 47.09 -23.83
CA TYR A 88 -19.62 47.47 -22.69
C TYR A 88 -20.37 47.56 -21.36
N LYS A 89 -21.69 47.33 -21.33
CA LYS A 89 -22.48 47.44 -20.11
C LYS A 89 -22.13 46.32 -19.14
N VAL A 90 -21.68 46.66 -17.95
CA VAL A 90 -21.42 45.69 -16.88
C VAL A 90 -22.65 45.61 -15.99
N THR A 91 -23.55 44.69 -16.31
CA THR A 91 -24.89 44.62 -15.70
C THR A 91 -24.92 43.88 -14.36
N SER A 92 -23.87 43.14 -14.03
CA SER A 92 -23.75 42.39 -12.79
C SER A 92 -22.33 42.45 -12.21
N TYR A 93 -22.20 42.14 -10.93
CA TYR A 93 -20.89 41.97 -10.28
C TYR A 93 -20.13 40.75 -10.85
N ILE A 94 -20.83 39.76 -11.41
CA ILE A 94 -20.24 38.63 -12.15
C ILE A 94 -19.60 39.11 -13.45
N ASP A 95 -20.29 39.95 -14.23
CA ASP A 95 -19.71 40.56 -15.43
C ASP A 95 -18.49 41.40 -15.08
N PHE A 96 -18.54 42.12 -13.94
CA PHE A 96 -17.40 42.88 -13.45
C PHE A 96 -16.20 41.98 -13.14
N ALA A 97 -16.41 40.85 -12.46
CA ALA A 97 -15.36 39.87 -12.20
C ALA A 97 -14.76 39.30 -13.50
N LYS A 98 -15.61 38.98 -14.49
CA LYS A 98 -15.18 38.46 -15.80
C LYS A 98 -14.23 39.39 -16.55
N LEU A 99 -14.22 40.69 -16.27
CA LEU A 99 -13.28 41.64 -16.88
C LEU A 99 -11.81 41.41 -16.47
N TYR A 100 -11.56 40.78 -15.32
CA TYR A 100 -10.20 40.62 -14.77
C TYR A 100 -9.58 39.25 -15.06
N VAL A 101 -10.37 38.27 -15.46
CA VAL A 101 -9.93 36.89 -15.69
C VAL A 101 -9.65 36.61 -17.17
N GLU A 102 -8.86 35.57 -17.47
CA GLU A 102 -8.60 35.16 -18.85
C GLU A 102 -9.84 34.55 -19.52
N ASN A 103 -9.91 34.57 -20.86
CA ASN A 103 -11.10 34.14 -21.60
C ASN A 103 -11.53 32.70 -21.30
N TYR A 104 -10.57 31.80 -21.05
CA TYR A 104 -10.88 30.42 -20.71
C TYR A 104 -11.47 30.25 -19.30
N MET A 105 -11.17 31.19 -18.39
CA MET A 105 -11.66 31.22 -17.01
C MET A 105 -13.03 31.89 -16.89
N ALA A 106 -13.42 32.76 -17.83
CA ALA A 106 -14.64 33.57 -17.79
C ALA A 106 -15.97 32.79 -17.98
N LYS A 107 -15.96 31.47 -17.77
CA LYS A 107 -17.09 30.58 -18.01
C LYS A 107 -18.02 30.42 -16.79
N PHE A 108 -17.63 30.95 -15.63
CA PHE A 108 -18.45 30.90 -14.42
C PHE A 108 -19.65 31.85 -14.53
N ASN A 109 -20.77 31.47 -13.93
CA ASN A 109 -21.99 32.29 -13.88
C ASN A 109 -22.35 32.75 -12.47
N ALA A 110 -21.69 32.18 -11.45
CA ALA A 110 -21.82 32.52 -10.05
C ALA A 110 -20.49 32.24 -9.33
N PHE A 111 -20.34 32.78 -8.13
CA PHE A 111 -19.34 32.32 -7.17
C PHE A 111 -19.96 31.19 -6.34
N ASP A 112 -20.10 30.01 -6.94
CA ASP A 112 -20.58 28.79 -6.28
C ASP A 112 -19.49 27.70 -6.25
N GLU A 113 -19.81 26.49 -5.80
CA GLU A 113 -18.86 25.35 -5.72
C GLU A 113 -18.20 25.00 -7.07
N HIS A 114 -18.78 25.46 -8.19
CA HIS A 114 -18.25 25.24 -9.54
C HIS A 114 -17.36 26.40 -10.02
N CYS A 115 -17.12 27.42 -9.19
CA CYS A 115 -16.24 28.52 -9.51
C CYS A 115 -14.79 28.02 -9.60
N ASP A 116 -14.14 28.29 -10.73
CA ASP A 116 -12.75 27.87 -10.97
C ASP A 116 -11.81 28.57 -9.98
N ALA A 117 -11.07 27.78 -9.18
CA ALA A 117 -10.04 28.25 -8.27
C ALA A 117 -9.06 29.22 -8.93
N SER A 118 -8.73 28.98 -10.20
CA SER A 118 -7.83 29.83 -10.99
C SER A 118 -8.46 31.19 -11.28
N ALA A 119 -9.78 31.25 -11.48
CA ALA A 119 -10.51 32.50 -11.66
C ALA A 119 -10.52 33.30 -10.35
N LEU A 120 -10.77 32.65 -9.21
CA LEU A 120 -10.73 33.29 -7.89
C LEU A 120 -9.34 33.85 -7.56
N LEU A 121 -8.27 33.09 -7.78
CA LEU A 121 -6.90 33.57 -7.60
C LEU A 121 -6.57 34.74 -8.54
N ALA A 122 -7.00 34.66 -9.80
CA ALA A 122 -6.82 35.76 -10.75
C ALA A 122 -7.52 37.05 -10.28
N LEU A 123 -8.70 36.93 -9.65
CA LEU A 123 -9.42 38.07 -9.08
C LEU A 123 -8.67 38.66 -7.89
N LEU A 124 -8.21 37.83 -6.95
CA LEU A 124 -7.40 38.25 -5.81
C LEU A 124 -6.12 38.99 -6.25
N GLY A 125 -5.48 38.54 -7.33
CA GLY A 125 -4.27 39.15 -7.88
C GLY A 125 -4.48 40.43 -8.69
N LYS A 126 -5.65 40.63 -9.31
CA LYS A 126 -5.86 41.67 -10.34
C LYS A 126 -6.88 42.74 -9.95
N VAL A 127 -7.81 42.46 -9.04
CA VAL A 127 -8.84 43.42 -8.63
C VAL A 127 -8.22 44.40 -7.63
N PRO A 128 -8.31 45.73 -7.87
CA PRO A 128 -7.63 46.73 -7.06
C PRO A 128 -8.20 46.91 -5.64
N VAL A 129 -9.25 46.17 -5.28
CA VAL A 129 -9.85 46.18 -3.93
C VAL A 129 -8.98 45.43 -2.92
N PHE A 130 -8.20 44.45 -3.37
CA PHE A 130 -7.37 43.62 -2.48
C PHE A 130 -6.03 44.29 -2.18
N PRO A 131 -5.49 44.13 -0.95
CA PRO A 131 -4.16 44.63 -0.59
C PRO A 131 -3.06 44.09 -1.52
N GLY A 132 -2.01 44.87 -1.74
CA GLY A 132 -0.88 44.47 -2.60
C GLY A 132 -0.16 43.19 -2.14
N ALA A 133 -0.21 42.92 -0.84
CA ALA A 133 0.35 41.71 -0.26
C ALA A 133 -0.49 40.46 -0.67
N VAL A 134 -1.84 40.54 -0.57
CA VAL A 134 -2.76 39.50 -1.06
C VAL A 134 -2.58 39.27 -2.57
N GLN A 135 -2.38 40.34 -3.33
CA GLN A 135 -2.12 40.23 -4.78
C GLN A 135 -0.81 39.49 -5.09
N THR A 136 0.22 39.69 -4.26
CA THR A 136 1.53 39.03 -4.40
C THR A 136 1.43 37.56 -4.03
N ALA A 137 0.79 37.25 -2.90
CA ALA A 137 0.63 35.89 -2.42
C ALA A 137 -0.23 35.04 -3.39
N ALA A 138 -1.28 35.62 -3.99
CA ALA A 138 -2.11 34.93 -4.99
C ALA A 138 -1.37 34.59 -6.29
N GLY A 139 -0.27 35.29 -6.59
CA GLY A 139 0.55 35.05 -7.79
C GLY A 139 1.57 33.92 -7.64
N ASN A 140 1.86 33.49 -6.41
CA ASN A 140 2.94 32.56 -6.10
C ASN A 140 2.42 31.17 -5.70
N GLN A 141 3.06 30.13 -6.24
CA GLN A 141 2.62 28.75 -6.09
C GLN A 141 3.37 28.02 -4.96
N SER A 142 3.26 28.51 -3.71
CA SER A 142 3.89 27.91 -2.53
C SER A 142 2.91 27.80 -1.35
N PHE A 143 3.07 26.78 -0.51
CA PHE A 143 2.31 26.63 0.73
C PHE A 143 2.56 27.78 1.70
N ASP A 144 3.78 28.32 1.75
CA ASP A 144 4.11 29.46 2.61
C ASP A 144 3.34 30.72 2.23
N GLU A 145 3.20 30.94 0.92
CA GLU A 145 2.43 32.06 0.36
C GLU A 145 0.92 31.84 0.53
N MET A 146 0.41 30.61 0.44
CA MET A 146 -0.99 30.33 0.79
C MET A 146 -1.28 30.60 2.27
N LYS A 147 -0.37 30.23 3.17
CA LYS A 147 -0.49 30.55 4.60
C LYS A 147 -0.44 32.06 4.82
N GLN A 148 0.43 32.78 4.10
CA GLN A 148 0.51 34.23 4.15
C GLN A 148 -0.77 34.89 3.62
N LEU A 149 -1.33 34.38 2.54
CA LEU A 149 -2.59 34.84 1.97
C LEU A 149 -3.74 34.70 2.99
N VAL A 150 -3.83 33.57 3.68
CA VAL A 150 -4.84 33.36 4.75
C VAL A 150 -4.70 34.41 5.85
N LYS A 151 -3.48 34.75 6.26
CA LYS A 151 -3.20 35.79 7.28
C LYS A 151 -3.58 37.20 6.82
N GLU A 152 -3.33 37.50 5.56
CA GLU A 152 -3.54 38.85 5.00
C GLU A 152 -4.99 39.13 4.61
N LEU A 153 -5.80 38.10 4.47
CA LEU A 153 -7.25 38.25 4.24
C LEU A 153 -8.00 38.76 5.47
N GLY A 154 -7.36 38.79 6.65
CA GLY A 154 -7.96 39.34 7.87
C GLY A 154 -9.19 38.56 8.32
N LEU A 155 -9.15 37.23 8.20
CA LEU A 155 -10.20 36.33 8.66
C LEU A 155 -10.32 36.37 10.20
N SER A 156 -11.40 35.79 10.74
CA SER A 156 -11.51 35.57 12.18
C SER A 156 -10.34 34.72 12.68
N VAL A 157 -9.83 35.00 13.88
CA VAL A 157 -8.72 34.24 14.50
C VAL A 157 -9.01 32.74 14.52
N ALA A 158 -10.28 32.35 14.75
CA ALA A 158 -10.69 30.95 14.76
C ALA A 158 -10.64 30.28 13.37
N ASP A 159 -11.03 31.02 12.32
CA ASP A 159 -11.03 30.51 10.95
C ASP A 159 -9.61 30.47 10.38
N GLU A 160 -8.78 31.47 10.72
CA GLU A 160 -7.35 31.51 10.39
C GLU A 160 -6.62 30.29 10.97
N ASP A 161 -6.75 30.04 12.27
CA ASP A 161 -6.08 28.90 12.94
C ASP A 161 -6.54 27.55 12.34
N THR A 162 -7.83 27.45 12.02
CA THR A 162 -8.39 26.24 11.40
C THR A 162 -7.79 26.01 10.02
N LEU A 163 -7.75 27.04 9.18
CA LEU A 163 -7.19 26.98 7.82
C LEU A 163 -5.69 26.70 7.83
N LEU A 164 -4.93 27.34 8.71
CA LEU A 164 -3.49 27.10 8.84
C LEU A 164 -3.21 25.65 9.25
N LYS A 165 -3.98 25.11 10.20
CA LYS A 165 -3.86 23.71 10.62
C LYS A 165 -4.23 22.74 9.50
N GLU A 166 -5.28 23.02 8.74
CA GLU A 166 -5.64 22.22 7.57
C GLU A 166 -4.55 22.27 6.49
N LEU A 167 -4.00 23.45 6.21
CA LEU A 167 -2.90 23.62 5.26
C LEU A 167 -1.64 22.85 5.68
N GLU A 168 -1.27 22.87 6.97
CA GLU A 168 -0.16 22.06 7.49
C GLU A 168 -0.44 20.56 7.38
N ASP A 169 -1.68 20.14 7.62
CA ASP A 169 -2.08 18.75 7.47
C ASP A 169 -2.05 18.30 5.99
N TRP A 170 -2.44 19.17 5.05
CA TRP A 170 -2.31 18.94 3.61
C TRP A 170 -0.85 18.93 3.15
N GLU A 171 -0.01 19.81 3.66
CA GLU A 171 1.42 19.83 3.35
C GLU A 171 2.10 18.52 3.79
N ARG A 172 1.75 18.02 4.99
CA ARG A 172 2.37 16.82 5.57
C ARG A 172 1.76 15.51 5.05
N LYS A 173 0.45 15.45 4.89
CA LYS A 173 -0.31 14.20 4.59
C LYS A 173 -1.01 14.22 3.25
N GLY A 174 -1.00 15.34 2.53
CA GLY A 174 -1.72 15.48 1.27
C GLY A 174 -1.28 14.48 0.21
N ALA A 175 0.02 14.16 0.14
CA ALA A 175 0.53 13.16 -0.80
C ALA A 175 -0.10 11.79 -0.55
N ILE A 176 -0.20 11.39 0.72
CA ILE A 176 -0.87 10.15 1.13
C ILE A 176 -2.36 10.24 0.85
N ARG A 177 -3.03 11.36 1.14
CA ARG A 177 -4.47 11.55 0.87
C ARG A 177 -4.82 11.46 -0.61
N CYS A 178 -4.09 12.18 -1.47
CA CYS A 178 -4.32 12.19 -2.91
C CYS A 178 -4.00 10.83 -3.55
N MET A 179 -2.95 10.14 -3.09
CA MET A 179 -2.57 8.84 -3.66
C MET A 179 -3.35 7.66 -3.05
N SER A 180 -3.77 7.73 -1.78
CA SER A 180 -4.61 6.70 -1.16
C SER A 180 -6.02 6.65 -1.77
N ALA A 181 -6.48 7.74 -2.40
CA ALA A 181 -7.72 7.73 -3.19
C ALA A 181 -7.54 7.09 -4.58
N ILE A 182 -6.30 6.97 -5.07
CA ILE A 182 -5.97 6.34 -6.37
C ILE A 182 -5.72 4.83 -6.21
N ILE A 183 -5.39 4.36 -5.00
CA ILE A 183 -5.42 2.94 -4.68
C ILE A 183 -6.90 2.55 -4.63
N GLU A 184 -7.39 1.94 -5.71
CA GLU A 184 -8.75 1.45 -5.82
C GLU A 184 -9.17 0.75 -4.51
N PRO A 185 -10.33 1.10 -3.93
CA PRO A 185 -10.91 0.36 -2.80
C PRO A 185 -10.96 -1.15 -3.09
N ASP A 186 -11.15 -1.51 -4.36
CA ASP A 186 -11.17 -2.89 -4.85
C ASP A 186 -9.79 -3.56 -4.82
N LEU A 187 -8.70 -2.82 -5.12
CA LEU A 187 -7.34 -3.33 -5.00
C LEU A 187 -6.96 -3.54 -3.53
N ALA A 188 -7.32 -2.61 -2.65
CA ALA A 188 -7.11 -2.76 -1.22
C ALA A 188 -7.87 -3.97 -0.65
N LYS A 189 -9.11 -4.17 -1.10
CA LYS A 189 -9.94 -5.33 -0.74
C LYS A 189 -9.37 -6.64 -1.28
N ALA A 190 -8.89 -6.66 -2.53
CA ALA A 190 -8.26 -7.83 -3.14
C ALA A 190 -6.95 -8.22 -2.42
N VAL A 191 -6.12 -7.24 -2.05
CA VAL A 191 -4.90 -7.48 -1.26
C VAL A 191 -5.24 -7.98 0.14
N GLN A 192 -6.22 -7.39 0.83
CA GLN A 192 -6.67 -7.87 2.15
C GLN A 192 -7.24 -9.30 2.07
N GLN A 193 -8.06 -9.61 1.07
CA GLN A 193 -8.59 -10.96 0.86
C GLN A 193 -7.47 -11.96 0.56
N GLY A 194 -6.50 -11.59 -0.28
CA GLY A 194 -5.33 -12.41 -0.56
C GLY A 194 -4.47 -12.68 0.67
N LEU A 195 -4.26 -11.67 1.54
CA LEU A 195 -3.54 -11.84 2.81
C LEU A 195 -4.30 -12.72 3.80
N ILE A 196 -5.64 -12.63 3.88
CA ILE A 196 -6.46 -13.49 4.75
C ILE A 196 -6.43 -14.93 4.25
N ALA A 197 -6.57 -15.16 2.94
CA ALA A 197 -6.47 -16.49 2.35
C ALA A 197 -5.10 -17.12 2.60
N LEU A 198 -4.02 -16.38 2.31
CA LEU A 198 -2.66 -16.83 2.55
C LEU A 198 -2.40 -17.11 4.03
N LYS A 199 -2.93 -16.28 4.93
CA LYS A 199 -2.83 -16.51 6.39
C LYS A 199 -3.51 -17.83 6.78
N ASN A 200 -4.72 -18.08 6.29
CA ASN A 200 -5.43 -19.32 6.56
C ASN A 200 -4.68 -20.55 6.00
N ASP A 201 -4.09 -20.43 4.81
CA ASP A 201 -3.29 -21.51 4.22
C ASP A 201 -2.02 -21.80 5.05
N VAL A 202 -1.35 -20.74 5.53
CA VAL A 202 -0.19 -20.89 6.43
C VAL A 202 -0.58 -21.52 7.76
N ASP A 203 -1.72 -21.13 8.34
CA ASP A 203 -2.23 -21.71 9.59
C ASP A 203 -2.62 -23.20 9.40
N ASN A 204 -3.20 -23.55 8.24
CA ASN A 204 -3.51 -24.94 7.89
C ASN A 204 -2.24 -25.78 7.69
N LEU A 205 -1.22 -25.26 7.01
CA LEU A 205 0.08 -25.94 6.84
C LEU A 205 0.79 -26.14 8.18
N ALA A 206 0.75 -25.15 9.06
CA ALA A 206 1.30 -25.26 10.42
C ALA A 206 0.59 -26.34 11.24
N PHE A 207 -0.72 -26.53 11.02
CA PHE A 207 -1.50 -27.58 11.67
C PHE A 207 -1.18 -28.98 11.13
N GLU A 208 -1.03 -29.13 9.80
CA GLU A 208 -0.66 -30.40 9.15
C GLU A 208 0.75 -30.87 9.58
N GLU A 209 1.72 -29.96 9.67
CA GLU A 209 3.06 -30.29 10.15
C GLU A 209 3.06 -30.77 11.61
N GLU A 210 2.23 -30.15 12.46
CA GLU A 210 2.11 -30.51 13.87
C GLU A 210 1.41 -31.86 14.09
N GLU A 211 0.36 -32.15 13.33
CA GLU A 211 -0.34 -33.43 13.39
C GLU A 211 0.52 -34.58 12.85
N GLY A 212 1.21 -34.37 11.71
CA GLY A 212 2.16 -35.33 11.16
C GLY A 212 3.29 -35.66 12.15
N ARG A 213 3.80 -34.66 12.87
CA ARG A 213 4.82 -34.83 13.91
C ARG A 213 4.32 -35.64 15.10
N LYS A 214 3.06 -35.45 15.53
CA LYS A 214 2.45 -36.23 16.62
C LYS A 214 2.23 -37.68 16.24
N GLN A 215 1.75 -37.93 15.02
CA GLN A 215 1.56 -39.29 14.51
C GLN A 215 2.89 -40.03 14.38
N LEU A 216 3.91 -39.38 13.80
CA LEU A 216 5.25 -39.95 13.67
C LEU A 216 5.88 -40.25 15.04
N LYS A 217 5.71 -39.35 16.03
CA LYS A 217 6.19 -39.58 17.40
C LYS A 217 5.53 -40.79 18.06
N THR A 218 4.23 -41.00 17.82
CA THR A 218 3.48 -42.15 18.35
C THR A 218 3.99 -43.45 17.74
N VAL A 219 4.16 -43.49 16.41
CA VAL A 219 4.72 -44.65 15.70
C VAL A 219 6.14 -44.96 16.20
N LEU A 220 6.96 -43.94 16.40
CA LEU A 220 8.32 -44.10 16.92
C LEU A 220 8.33 -44.64 18.36
N GLN A 221 7.44 -44.15 19.24
CA GLN A 221 7.32 -44.67 20.60
C GLN A 221 6.88 -46.13 20.65
N ASN A 222 5.94 -46.52 19.79
CA ASN A 222 5.50 -47.90 19.67
C ASN A 222 6.63 -48.81 19.19
N ALA A 223 7.36 -48.42 18.14
CA ALA A 223 8.50 -49.17 17.62
C ALA A 223 9.63 -49.34 18.65
N VAL A 224 9.92 -48.30 19.45
CA VAL A 224 10.89 -48.39 20.56
C VAL A 224 10.42 -49.36 21.63
N GLY A 225 9.12 -49.38 21.93
CA GLY A 225 8.52 -50.36 22.84
C GLY A 225 8.70 -51.80 22.35
N ASP A 226 8.42 -52.04 21.08
CA ASP A 226 8.57 -53.35 20.44
C ASP A 226 10.03 -53.81 20.43
N LEU A 227 10.98 -52.92 20.14
CA LEU A 227 12.41 -53.22 20.19
C LEU A 227 12.87 -53.58 21.62
N LYS A 228 12.33 -52.90 22.64
CA LYS A 228 12.64 -53.20 24.05
C LYS A 228 12.12 -54.58 24.46
N GLU A 229 10.92 -54.94 24.04
CA GLU A 229 10.35 -56.26 24.29
C GLU A 229 11.10 -57.34 23.50
N LEU A 230 11.47 -57.07 22.25
CA LEU A 230 12.29 -57.97 21.44
C LEU A 230 13.64 -58.22 22.12
N ASN A 231 14.30 -57.18 22.62
CA ASN A 231 15.57 -57.30 23.35
C ASN A 231 15.44 -58.16 24.61
N LYS A 232 14.35 -58.00 25.36
CA LYS A 232 14.05 -58.84 26.54
C LYS A 232 13.85 -60.31 26.15
N ARG A 233 13.18 -60.57 25.00
CA ARG A 233 13.00 -61.93 24.48
C ARG A 233 14.32 -62.53 24.02
N VAL A 234 15.18 -61.77 23.35
CA VAL A 234 16.52 -62.21 22.92
C VAL A 234 17.37 -62.59 24.12
N SER A 235 17.43 -61.75 25.16
CA SER A 235 18.19 -62.06 26.40
C SER A 235 17.72 -63.35 27.08
N LYS A 236 16.39 -63.62 27.09
CA LYS A 236 15.85 -64.89 27.60
C LYS A 236 16.24 -66.09 26.73
N VAL A 237 16.34 -65.90 25.41
CA VAL A 237 16.74 -66.96 24.48
C VAL A 237 18.23 -67.26 24.64
N GLU A 238 19.08 -66.25 24.75
CA GLU A 238 20.52 -66.40 25.02
C GLU A 238 20.77 -67.18 26.32
N GLN A 239 20.10 -66.80 27.42
CA GLN A 239 20.22 -67.52 28.69
C GLN A 239 19.79 -69.00 28.58
N LYS A 240 18.73 -69.27 27.81
CA LYS A 240 18.28 -70.64 27.55
C LYS A 240 19.30 -71.40 26.70
N GLN A 241 19.89 -70.76 25.70
CA GLN A 241 20.91 -71.34 24.84
C GLN A 241 22.17 -71.69 25.63
N ASP A 242 22.62 -70.83 26.55
CA ASP A 242 23.77 -71.10 27.43
C ASP A 242 23.51 -72.30 28.35
N SER A 243 22.31 -72.36 28.95
CA SER A 243 21.89 -73.51 29.76
C SER A 243 21.83 -74.80 28.94
N LEU A 244 21.35 -74.73 27.70
CA LEU A 244 21.31 -75.87 26.80
C LEU A 244 22.73 -76.30 26.39
N CYS A 245 23.62 -75.35 26.10
CA CYS A 245 25.02 -75.61 25.74
C CYS A 245 25.77 -76.32 26.88
N ALA A 246 25.55 -75.89 28.13
CA ALA A 246 26.09 -76.56 29.32
C ALA A 246 25.56 -78.00 29.47
N LYS A 247 24.27 -78.22 29.17
CA LYS A 247 23.67 -79.56 29.20
C LYS A 247 24.18 -80.45 28.07
N VAL A 248 24.33 -79.92 26.85
CA VAL A 248 24.85 -80.64 25.69
C VAL A 248 26.31 -81.03 25.92
N THR A 249 27.15 -80.12 26.45
CA THR A 249 28.55 -80.45 26.80
C THR A 249 28.63 -81.48 27.92
N SER A 250 27.76 -81.40 28.94
CA SER A 250 27.67 -82.44 29.98
C SER A 250 27.21 -83.79 29.41
N ALA A 251 26.21 -83.80 28.52
CA ALA A 251 25.72 -85.02 27.88
C ALA A 251 26.78 -85.61 26.94
N GLN A 252 27.49 -84.76 26.20
CA GLN A 252 28.62 -85.15 25.36
C GLN A 252 29.72 -85.79 26.21
N HIS A 253 30.08 -85.20 27.35
CA HIS A 253 31.05 -85.79 28.27
C HIS A 253 30.58 -87.15 28.80
N GLN A 254 29.28 -87.31 29.11
CA GLN A 254 28.73 -88.60 29.51
C GLN A 254 28.75 -89.62 28.36
N ILE A 255 28.44 -89.21 27.13
CA ILE A 255 28.54 -90.06 25.93
C ILE A 255 29.99 -90.48 25.69
N ASP A 256 30.96 -89.56 25.75
CA ASP A 256 32.38 -89.86 25.59
C ASP A 256 32.88 -90.80 26.69
N LYS A 257 32.42 -90.61 27.93
CA LYS A 257 32.74 -91.49 29.06
C LYS A 257 32.14 -92.88 28.90
N LEU A 258 30.90 -92.99 28.41
CA LEU A 258 30.28 -94.28 28.07
C LEU A 258 30.99 -94.94 26.88
N LYS A 259 31.41 -94.16 25.88
CA LYS A 259 32.16 -94.64 24.72
C LYS A 259 33.53 -95.19 25.11
N THR A 260 34.27 -94.49 25.98
CA THR A 260 35.54 -95.00 26.54
C THR A 260 35.34 -96.25 27.41
N HIS A 261 34.25 -96.35 28.16
CA HIS A 261 33.89 -97.59 28.88
C HIS A 261 33.53 -98.74 27.92
N PHE A 262 32.88 -98.45 26.79
CA PHE A 262 32.52 -99.45 25.79
C PHE A 262 33.73 -99.91 24.97
N GLU A 263 34.63 -98.98 24.62
CA GLU A 263 35.90 -99.28 23.95
C GLU A 263 36.87 -100.01 24.89
N GLY A 264 36.93 -99.64 26.19
CA GLY A 264 37.75 -100.30 27.21
C GLY A 264 37.23 -101.70 27.62
N HIS A 265 35.93 -101.95 27.54
CA HIS A 265 35.36 -103.29 27.79
C HIS A 265 35.44 -104.24 26.57
N GLN A 266 35.77 -103.76 25.36
CA GLN A 266 36.13 -104.65 24.25
C GLN A 266 37.62 -105.03 24.25
N THR A 267 38.51 -104.26 24.89
CA THR A 267 39.95 -104.55 24.95
C THR A 267 40.42 -105.28 26.20
N SER A 268 39.53 -105.69 27.11
CA SER A 268 39.90 -106.42 28.34
C SER A 268 39.09 -107.69 28.57
N THR A 269 38.87 -108.47 27.50
CA THR A 269 38.68 -109.93 27.57
C THR A 269 39.21 -110.57 26.29
N LYS A 270 40.50 -110.93 26.28
CA LYS A 270 41.03 -112.24 25.83
C LYS A 270 42.57 -112.32 26.04
N PRO A 271 43.13 -113.53 26.16
CA PRO A 271 44.13 -113.89 27.18
C PRO A 271 45.57 -113.86 26.68
N HIS A 272 46.48 -113.97 27.63
CA HIS A 272 47.93 -113.99 27.47
C HIS A 272 48.44 -115.35 26.94
N ILE A 273 49.02 -115.30 25.72
CA ILE A 273 50.20 -116.03 25.17
C ILE A 273 50.12 -117.53 24.78
N TYR A 274 50.21 -117.74 23.43
CA TYR A 274 51.10 -118.57 22.56
C TYR A 274 51.64 -119.95 23.01
N PRO A 275 52.20 -120.81 22.09
CA PRO A 275 52.43 -120.67 20.63
C PRO A 275 51.99 -121.91 19.80
N ASP A 276 52.03 -121.80 18.47
CA ASP A 276 52.84 -122.68 17.57
C ASP A 276 52.31 -122.76 16.13
N ASN A 277 53.31 -122.72 15.24
CA ASN A 277 53.44 -123.39 13.95
C ASN A 277 52.76 -122.86 12.66
N GLU A 278 53.68 -122.74 11.68
CA GLU A 278 53.51 -123.02 10.25
C GLU A 278 52.62 -122.06 9.45
N SER A 279 52.91 -121.66 8.22
CA SER A 279 54.01 -121.85 7.29
C SER A 279 53.57 -121.13 6.00
N TYR A 280 54.51 -120.49 5.31
CA TYR A 280 54.62 -120.46 3.85
C TYR A 280 53.54 -119.76 2.97
N LEU A 281 54.05 -118.82 2.16
CA LEU A 281 53.70 -118.46 0.75
C LEU A 281 52.50 -117.53 0.54
N ASP A 282 52.48 -116.60 -0.42
CA ASP A 282 53.34 -116.37 -1.57
C ASP A 282 53.30 -114.88 -1.98
N SER A 283 54.37 -114.50 -2.65
CA SER A 283 54.61 -113.36 -3.53
C SER A 283 53.53 -113.21 -4.61
N GLY A 284 53.22 -111.96 -5.01
CA GLY A 284 52.44 -111.66 -6.22
C GLY A 284 51.53 -110.46 -6.10
#